data_AF-A0A538RSF9-F1
#
_entry.id   AF-A0A538RSF9-F1
#
_cell.length_a   1.000
_cell.length_b   1.000
_cell.length_c   1.000
_cell.angle_alpha   90.00
_cell.angle_beta   90.00
_cell.angle_gamma   90.00
#
_symmetry.space_group_name_H-M   'P 1'
#
loop_
_entity.id
_entity.type
_entity.pdbx_description
1 polymer ?
#
loop_
_entity_poly.entity_id
_entity_poly.type
_entity_poly.pdbx_seq_one_letter_code
_entity_poly.pdbx_strand_id
1 'polypeptide(L)'
;MSRENTIFQQFTQHIGRQIHRDKQAFSQANSCLSWFYKAKKTPPSAVRGISWNMTPSSQPEVECLRDYPGGMDDARDDFAKTQTLLSVSLTFYEFALVADRNDDAIYSPTELQDLLRSLTLSYHDGDPTPKQVTALTERFDRLYRSRNMDTLMQGMSDLYEQGYRVTPSDRVELDRVMG
;
A
#
# COMPACT_ATOMS: atom_id res chain seq x y z
N MET A 1 -3.54 -5.15 -32.15
CA MET A 1 -3.00 -5.06 -30.78
C MET A 1 -4.11 -5.53 -29.85
N SER A 2 -3.99 -6.72 -29.29
CA SER A 2 -5.10 -7.44 -28.64
C SER A 2 -5.50 -6.82 -27.29
N ARG A 3 -6.82 -6.77 -27.06
CA ARG A 3 -7.50 -6.19 -25.88
C ARG A 3 -7.16 -6.86 -24.54
N GLU A 4 -6.61 -8.07 -24.58
CA GLU A 4 -6.26 -8.88 -23.40
C GLU A 4 -5.02 -8.35 -22.65
N ASN A 5 -4.19 -7.56 -23.32
CA ASN A 5 -2.90 -7.06 -22.83
C ASN A 5 -3.00 -5.86 -21.86
N THR A 6 -4.13 -5.68 -21.17
CA THR A 6 -4.37 -4.46 -20.37
C THR A 6 -4.88 -4.72 -18.95
N ILE A 7 -5.29 -5.94 -18.60
CA ILE A 7 -5.84 -6.23 -17.26
C ILE A 7 -4.74 -6.14 -16.22
N PHE A 8 -3.65 -6.90 -16.41
CA PHE A 8 -2.48 -6.87 -15.53
C PHE A 8 -2.02 -5.44 -15.30
N GLN A 9 -1.72 -4.72 -16.38
CA GLN A 9 -1.22 -3.34 -16.31
C GLN A 9 -2.19 -2.40 -15.57
N GLN A 10 -3.48 -2.40 -15.90
CA GLN A 10 -4.43 -1.49 -15.25
C GLN A 10 -4.60 -1.81 -13.77
N PHE A 11 -4.59 -3.10 -13.43
CA PHE A 11 -4.75 -3.55 -12.06
C PHE A 11 -3.53 -3.26 -11.20
N THR A 12 -2.33 -3.64 -11.64
CA THR A 12 -1.08 -3.37 -10.92
C THR A 12 -0.81 -1.86 -10.83
N GLN A 13 -1.15 -1.08 -11.85
CA GLN A 13 -1.05 0.39 -11.78
C GLN A 13 -2.03 0.98 -10.76
N HIS A 14 -3.23 0.41 -10.59
CA HIS A 14 -4.17 0.86 -9.56
C HIS A 14 -3.63 0.64 -8.16
N ILE A 15 -3.11 -0.55 -7.89
CA ILE A 15 -2.48 -0.88 -6.60
C ILE A 15 -1.23 -0.01 -6.38
N GLY A 16 -0.38 0.15 -7.39
CA GLY A 16 0.85 0.97 -7.33
C GLY A 16 0.56 2.44 -6.99
N ARG A 17 -0.52 3.02 -7.52
CA ARG A 17 -0.97 4.37 -7.11
C ARG A 17 -1.34 4.42 -5.64
N GLN A 18 -1.97 3.38 -5.11
CA GLN A 18 -2.33 3.32 -3.69
C GLN A 18 -1.08 3.16 -2.82
N ILE A 19 -0.12 2.30 -3.20
CA ILE A 19 1.17 2.17 -2.51
C ILE A 19 1.89 3.52 -2.41
N HIS A 20 1.91 4.30 -3.49
CA HIS A 20 2.54 5.61 -3.46
C HIS A 20 1.90 6.54 -2.42
N ARG A 21 0.56 6.55 -2.33
CA ARG A 21 -0.18 7.33 -1.32
C ARG A 21 0.11 6.82 0.09
N ASP A 22 0.13 5.51 0.29
CA ASP A 22 0.38 4.90 1.59
C ASP A 22 1.80 5.19 2.08
N LYS A 23 2.80 5.16 1.19
CA LYS A 23 4.17 5.57 1.50
C LYS A 23 4.26 7.02 1.94
N GLN A 24 3.57 7.92 1.25
CA GLN A 24 3.55 9.35 1.61
C GLN A 24 2.94 9.53 3.01
N ALA A 25 1.78 8.91 3.26
CA ALA A 25 1.11 8.97 4.55
C ALA A 25 1.97 8.38 5.68
N PHE A 26 2.57 7.20 5.45
CA PHE A 26 3.49 6.55 6.38
C PHE A 26 4.71 7.42 6.68
N SER A 27 5.33 8.01 5.65
CA SER A 27 6.50 8.89 5.82
C SER A 27 6.16 10.13 6.64
N GLN A 28 4.99 10.74 6.41
CA GLN A 28 4.51 11.89 7.18
C GLN A 28 4.28 11.51 8.65
N ALA A 29 3.52 10.45 8.92
CA ALA A 29 3.27 9.96 10.28
C ALA A 29 4.57 9.61 11.01
N ASN A 30 5.49 8.90 10.35
CA ASN A 30 6.80 8.54 10.90
C ASN A 30 7.66 9.79 11.23
N SER A 31 7.63 10.80 10.36
CA SER A 31 8.36 12.06 10.56
C SER A 31 7.82 12.83 11.76
N CYS A 32 6.50 12.95 11.90
CA CYS A 32 5.88 13.63 13.04
C CYS A 32 6.05 12.86 14.35
N LEU A 33 5.93 11.53 14.32
CA LEU A 33 6.21 10.70 15.48
C LEU A 33 7.67 10.86 15.96
N SER A 34 8.62 10.82 15.03
CA SER A 34 10.04 11.07 15.30
C SER A 34 10.28 12.45 15.89
N TRP A 35 9.57 13.47 15.40
CA TRP A 35 9.61 14.82 15.94
C TRP A 35 9.11 14.87 17.39
N PHE A 36 7.94 14.30 17.70
CA PHE A 36 7.40 14.24 19.07
C PHE A 36 8.36 13.54 20.05
N TYR A 37 9.02 12.45 19.62
CA TYR A 37 10.04 11.78 20.42
C TYR A 37 11.25 12.69 20.73
N LYS A 38 11.71 13.48 19.75
CA LYS A 38 12.80 14.44 19.95
C LYS A 38 12.37 15.58 20.87
N ALA A 39 11.16 16.11 20.68
CA ALA A 39 10.62 17.17 21.52
C ALA A 39 10.48 16.74 23.00
N LYS A 40 10.01 15.51 23.29
CA LYS A 40 9.96 14.98 24.67
C LYS A 40 11.33 14.80 25.32
N LYS A 41 12.39 14.57 24.55
CA LYS A 41 13.76 14.37 25.07
C LYS A 41 14.50 15.67 25.35
N THR A 42 14.09 16.78 24.74
CA THR A 42 14.64 18.11 25.03
C THR A 42 13.92 18.68 26.25
N PRO A 43 14.59 18.95 27.39
CA PRO A 43 13.97 19.65 28.50
C PRO A 43 13.44 21.01 28.02
N PRO A 44 12.27 21.47 28.51
CA PRO A 44 11.86 22.86 28.28
C PRO A 44 12.99 23.76 28.75
N SER A 45 13.54 24.58 27.87
CA SER A 45 14.59 25.50 28.27
C SER A 45 14.03 26.44 29.34
N ALA A 46 14.59 26.38 30.54
CA ALA A 46 14.27 27.35 31.59
C ALA A 46 14.86 28.70 31.15
N VAL A 47 14.05 29.55 30.50
CA VAL A 47 14.54 30.88 30.07
C VAL A 47 13.61 31.99 30.55
N ARG A 48 14.11 32.75 31.52
CA ARG A 48 13.82 34.18 31.68
C ARG A 48 14.49 34.94 30.52
N GLY A 49 13.72 35.80 29.83
CA GLY A 49 14.19 37.03 29.17
C GLY A 49 14.65 36.99 27.70
N ILE A 50 13.78 37.47 26.79
CA ILE A 50 13.95 38.40 25.62
C ILE A 50 15.34 38.41 24.91
N SER A 51 15.58 38.33 23.57
CA SER A 51 14.80 38.43 22.30
C SER A 51 15.53 37.78 21.09
N TRP A 52 14.77 37.23 20.13
CA TRP A 52 14.90 37.10 18.64
C TRP A 52 16.31 37.21 18.00
N ASN A 53 16.81 36.30 17.15
CA ASN A 53 16.20 35.77 15.92
C ASN A 53 16.89 34.45 15.53
N MET A 54 16.13 33.39 15.36
CA MET A 54 16.55 32.25 14.56
C MET A 54 15.39 31.99 13.61
N THR A 55 15.64 32.05 12.30
CA THR A 55 14.71 31.54 11.29
C THR A 55 15.21 30.14 10.98
N PRO A 56 14.69 29.06 11.59
CA PRO A 56 14.86 27.74 11.03
C PRO A 56 13.98 27.68 9.79
N SER A 57 14.58 27.51 8.62
CA SER A 57 13.80 27.21 7.42
C SER A 57 13.04 25.89 7.63
N SER A 58 11.77 25.89 7.21
CA SER A 58 10.76 24.84 7.34
C SER A 58 10.36 24.52 8.78
N GLN A 59 9.11 24.77 9.17
CA GLN A 59 8.58 24.43 10.50
C GLN A 59 7.75 23.13 10.44
N PRO A 60 8.39 21.93 10.42
CA PRO A 60 7.67 20.68 10.67
C PRO A 60 7.03 20.67 12.08
N GLU A 61 7.48 21.54 13.00
CA GLU A 61 6.86 21.76 14.31
C GLU A 61 5.40 22.20 14.22
N VAL A 62 5.11 23.24 13.42
CA VAL A 62 3.75 23.78 13.29
C VAL A 62 2.88 22.85 12.47
N GLU A 63 3.47 22.14 11.50
CA GLU A 63 2.75 21.18 10.67
C GLU A 63 2.37 19.92 11.46
N CYS A 64 3.28 19.32 12.23
CA CYS A 64 2.96 18.13 13.02
C CYS A 64 1.99 18.39 14.18
N LEU A 65 2.08 19.54 14.85
CA LEU A 65 1.10 19.90 15.88
C LEU A 65 -0.28 20.23 15.30
N ARG A 66 -0.32 20.79 14.08
CA ARG A 66 -1.58 21.02 13.36
C ARG A 66 -2.21 19.71 12.89
N ASP A 67 -1.38 18.82 12.34
CA ASP A 67 -1.83 17.54 11.80
C ASP A 67 -2.17 16.52 12.91
N TYR A 68 -1.56 16.65 14.11
CA TYR A 68 -1.79 15.81 15.28
C TYR A 68 -2.04 16.65 16.55
N PRO A 69 -3.25 17.22 16.72
CA PRO A 69 -3.57 18.11 17.83
C PRO A 69 -3.64 17.40 19.20
N GLY A 70 -3.93 16.08 19.25
CA GLY A 70 -3.79 15.25 20.45
C GLY A 70 -2.33 14.87 20.76
N GLY A 71 -1.39 15.35 19.94
CA GLY A 71 0.03 15.21 20.16
C GLY A 71 0.57 13.84 19.76
N MET A 72 1.48 13.33 20.58
CA MET A 72 2.27 12.14 20.24
C MET A 72 1.43 10.88 20.07
N ASP A 73 0.36 10.71 20.84
CA ASP A 73 -0.43 9.48 20.80
C ASP A 73 -1.27 9.40 19.51
N ASP A 74 -1.84 10.52 19.04
CA ASP A 74 -2.45 10.59 17.71
C ASP A 74 -1.44 10.24 16.60
N ALA A 75 -0.20 10.74 16.69
CA ALA A 75 0.85 10.44 15.73
C ALA A 75 1.29 8.96 15.77
N ARG A 76 1.23 8.31 16.94
CA ARG A 76 1.48 6.86 17.08
C ARG A 76 0.37 6.04 16.45
N ASP A 77 -0.87 6.40 16.70
CA ASP A 77 -2.03 5.70 16.17
C ASP A 77 -2.07 5.79 14.64
N ASP A 78 -1.81 6.97 14.08
CA ASP A 78 -1.76 7.12 12.62
C ASP A 78 -0.51 6.47 12.00
N PHE A 79 0.63 6.44 12.70
CA PHE A 79 1.79 5.64 12.28
C PHE A 79 1.44 4.16 12.18
N ALA A 80 0.82 3.57 13.22
CA ALA A 80 0.44 2.16 13.22
C ALA A 80 -0.59 1.84 12.12
N LYS A 81 -1.55 2.75 11.93
CA LYS A 81 -2.56 2.66 10.87
C LYS A 81 -1.96 2.73 9.47
N THR A 82 -1.11 3.73 9.19
CA THR A 82 -0.47 3.90 7.88
C THR A 82 0.49 2.77 7.57
N GLN A 83 1.21 2.24 8.57
CA GLN A 83 2.00 1.02 8.43
C GLN A 83 1.13 -0.16 7.99
N THR A 84 0.00 -0.38 8.67
CA THR A 84 -0.93 -1.49 8.33
C THR A 84 -1.46 -1.34 6.90
N LEU A 85 -1.88 -0.14 6.51
CA LEU A 85 -2.40 0.11 5.15
C LEU A 85 -1.34 -0.10 4.07
N LEU A 86 -0.11 0.37 4.31
CA LEU A 86 1.01 0.13 3.40
C LEU A 86 1.32 -1.37 3.26
N SER A 87 1.30 -2.12 4.37
CA SER A 87 1.46 -3.57 4.34
C SER A 87 0.38 -4.26 3.50
N VAL A 88 -0.90 -3.87 3.67
CA VAL A 88 -2.00 -4.42 2.86
C VAL A 88 -1.76 -4.17 1.38
N SER A 89 -1.43 -2.93 0.99
CA SER A 89 -1.20 -2.57 -0.41
C SER A 89 -0.01 -3.33 -1.03
N LEU A 90 1.09 -3.47 -0.29
CA LEU A 90 2.26 -4.23 -0.75
C LEU A 90 1.96 -5.72 -0.91
N THR A 91 1.28 -6.35 0.06
CA THR A 91 0.89 -7.76 -0.05
C THR A 91 -0.10 -7.98 -1.19
N PHE A 92 -1.00 -7.02 -1.47
CA PHE A 92 -1.89 -7.14 -2.62
C PHE A 92 -1.15 -7.03 -3.94
N TYR A 93 -0.13 -6.16 -4.01
CA TYR A 93 0.72 -6.05 -5.18
C TYR A 93 1.50 -7.33 -5.44
N GLU A 94 2.11 -7.91 -4.39
CA GLU A 94 2.73 -9.24 -4.47
C GLU A 94 1.74 -10.29 -4.98
N PHE A 95 0.52 -10.32 -4.45
CA PHE A 95 -0.53 -11.24 -4.91
C PHE A 95 -0.86 -11.06 -6.41
N ALA A 96 -0.92 -9.82 -6.89
CA ALA A 96 -1.17 -9.52 -8.29
C ALA A 96 0.00 -9.95 -9.20
N LEU A 97 1.24 -9.83 -8.72
CA LEU A 97 2.43 -10.30 -9.43
C LEU A 97 2.50 -11.83 -9.46
N VAL A 98 2.31 -12.49 -8.32
CA VAL A 98 2.31 -13.97 -8.21
C VAL A 98 1.27 -14.62 -9.12
N ALA A 99 0.14 -13.96 -9.36
CA ALA A 99 -0.88 -14.45 -10.28
C ALA A 99 -0.46 -14.42 -11.76
N ASP A 100 0.59 -13.67 -12.11
CA ASP A 100 1.24 -13.67 -13.43
C ASP A 100 2.31 -14.77 -13.46
N ARG A 101 1.85 -16.03 -13.54
CA ARG A 101 2.64 -17.23 -13.22
C ARG A 101 3.96 -17.34 -13.99
N ASN A 102 3.97 -16.84 -15.22
CA ASN A 102 5.09 -16.95 -16.15
C ASN A 102 5.88 -15.63 -16.28
N ASP A 103 5.60 -14.63 -15.44
CA ASP A 103 6.20 -13.29 -15.42
C ASP A 103 6.14 -12.56 -16.77
N ASP A 104 5.13 -12.81 -17.62
CA ASP A 104 5.03 -12.18 -18.95
C ASP A 104 4.24 -10.86 -18.98
N ALA A 105 3.78 -10.41 -17.80
CA ALA A 105 2.97 -9.22 -17.54
C ALA A 105 1.59 -9.27 -18.22
N ILE A 106 1.05 -10.46 -18.47
CA ILE A 106 -0.25 -10.69 -19.09
C ILE A 106 -0.94 -11.87 -18.41
N TYR A 107 -2.09 -11.61 -17.77
CA TYR A 107 -2.92 -12.72 -17.32
C TYR A 107 -3.52 -13.47 -18.51
N SER A 108 -3.06 -14.70 -18.74
CA SER A 108 -3.75 -15.67 -19.57
C SER A 108 -5.15 -15.96 -19.03
N PRO A 109 -6.07 -16.52 -19.82
CA PRO A 109 -7.41 -16.87 -19.34
C PRO A 109 -7.41 -17.74 -18.07
N THR A 110 -6.47 -18.68 -17.97
CA THR A 110 -6.31 -19.55 -16.80
C THR A 110 -5.86 -18.76 -15.57
N GLU A 111 -4.84 -17.92 -15.71
CA GLU A 111 -4.33 -17.09 -14.61
C GLU A 111 -5.37 -16.10 -14.12
N LEU A 112 -6.11 -15.48 -15.04
CA LEU A 112 -7.19 -14.56 -14.71
C LEU A 112 -8.33 -15.28 -13.97
N GLN A 113 -8.69 -16.48 -14.40
CA GLN A 113 -9.69 -17.29 -13.72
C GLN A 113 -9.25 -17.65 -12.29
N ASP A 114 -7.99 -18.08 -12.13
CA ASP A 114 -7.41 -18.45 -10.84
C ASP A 114 -7.31 -17.25 -9.90
N LEU A 115 -6.87 -16.10 -10.41
CA LEU A 115 -6.83 -14.81 -9.71
C LEU A 115 -8.20 -14.35 -9.22
N LEU A 116 -9.22 -14.39 -10.09
CA LEU A 116 -10.57 -13.98 -9.70
C LEU A 116 -11.14 -14.93 -8.65
N ARG A 117 -10.94 -16.23 -8.83
CA ARG A 117 -11.43 -17.26 -7.89
C ARG A 117 -10.78 -17.15 -6.52
N SER A 118 -9.46 -16.94 -6.44
CA SER A 118 -8.75 -16.75 -5.16
C SER A 118 -9.17 -15.48 -4.43
N LEU A 119 -9.73 -14.51 -5.16
CA LEU A 119 -10.39 -13.33 -4.59
C LEU A 119 -11.89 -13.50 -4.31
N THR A 120 -12.44 -14.71 -4.47
CA THR A 120 -13.87 -15.01 -4.34
C THR A 120 -14.75 -14.23 -5.34
N LEU A 121 -14.21 -13.90 -6.51
CA LEU A 121 -14.90 -13.25 -7.60
C LEU A 121 -15.34 -14.29 -8.65
N SER A 122 -16.45 -14.02 -9.33
CA SER A 122 -16.92 -14.86 -10.42
C SER A 122 -16.12 -14.58 -11.70
N TYR A 123 -15.72 -15.66 -12.39
CA TYR A 123 -15.13 -15.60 -13.73
C TYR A 123 -16.14 -16.11 -14.76
N HIS A 124 -16.37 -15.32 -15.80
CA HIS A 124 -17.13 -15.73 -16.96
C HIS A 124 -16.28 -15.54 -18.20
N ASP A 125 -16.11 -16.62 -18.96
CA ASP A 125 -15.42 -16.56 -20.23
C ASP A 125 -16.15 -15.60 -21.19
N GLY A 126 -15.38 -14.77 -21.89
CA GLY A 126 -15.90 -13.70 -22.74
C GLY A 126 -16.35 -12.42 -22.03
N ASP A 127 -16.22 -12.31 -20.71
CA ASP A 127 -16.46 -11.03 -20.02
C ASP A 127 -15.51 -9.94 -20.55
N PRO A 128 -16.01 -8.70 -20.76
CA PRO A 128 -15.19 -7.64 -21.33
C PRO A 128 -14.12 -7.20 -20.33
N THR A 129 -12.89 -6.98 -20.81
CA THR A 129 -11.73 -6.54 -20.03
C THR A 129 -12.03 -5.44 -19.00
N PRO A 130 -12.77 -4.35 -19.32
CA PRO A 130 -13.09 -3.31 -18.32
C PRO A 130 -13.88 -3.84 -17.12
N LYS A 131 -14.80 -4.80 -17.32
CA LYS A 131 -15.58 -5.39 -16.23
C LYS A 131 -14.70 -6.18 -15.28
N GLN A 132 -13.74 -6.94 -15.81
CA GLN A 132 -12.78 -7.71 -15.02
C GLN A 132 -11.84 -6.79 -14.23
N VAL A 133 -11.32 -5.73 -14.88
CA VAL A 133 -10.49 -4.72 -14.20
C VAL A 133 -11.27 -4.06 -13.05
N THR A 134 -12.51 -3.62 -13.29
CA THR A 134 -13.36 -3.04 -12.24
C THR A 134 -13.60 -4.01 -11.09
N ALA A 135 -13.88 -5.28 -11.36
CA ALA A 135 -14.09 -6.27 -10.30
C ALA A 135 -12.83 -6.45 -9.43
N LEU A 136 -11.65 -6.52 -10.05
CA LEU A 136 -10.36 -6.63 -9.36
C LEU A 136 -10.06 -5.39 -8.52
N THR A 137 -10.17 -4.19 -9.08
CA THR A 137 -9.88 -2.94 -8.36
C THR A 137 -10.87 -2.67 -7.23
N GLU A 138 -12.16 -2.95 -7.42
CA GLU A 138 -13.15 -2.83 -6.33
C GLU A 138 -12.91 -3.84 -5.21
N ARG A 139 -12.43 -5.05 -5.55
CA ARG A 139 -12.07 -6.06 -4.56
C ARG A 139 -10.85 -5.63 -3.75
N PHE A 140 -9.82 -5.11 -4.42
CA PHE A 140 -8.68 -4.46 -3.76
C PHE A 140 -9.16 -3.34 -2.82
N ASP A 141 -9.94 -2.38 -3.31
CA ASP A 141 -10.40 -1.22 -2.53
C ASP A 141 -11.23 -1.63 -1.30
N ARG A 142 -12.00 -2.72 -1.39
CA ARG A 142 -12.74 -3.28 -0.25
C ARG A 142 -11.81 -3.92 0.78
N LEU A 143 -10.86 -4.74 0.34
CA LEU A 143 -9.91 -5.40 1.24
C LEU A 143 -8.97 -4.40 1.90
N TYR A 144 -8.52 -3.39 1.16
CA TYR A 144 -7.76 -2.25 1.69
C TYR A 144 -8.53 -1.49 2.78
N ARG A 145 -9.78 -1.07 2.51
CA ARG A 145 -10.59 -0.32 3.49
C ARG A 145 -10.90 -1.11 4.75
N SER A 146 -11.14 -2.42 4.61
CA SER A 146 -11.40 -3.32 5.73
C SER A 146 -10.14 -3.78 6.46
N ARG A 147 -8.94 -3.51 5.92
CA ARG A 147 -7.64 -4.02 6.41
C ARG A 147 -7.63 -5.54 6.56
N ASN A 148 -8.41 -6.23 5.72
CA ASN A 148 -8.63 -7.66 5.84
C ASN A 148 -7.49 -8.42 5.15
N MET A 149 -6.46 -8.72 5.93
CA MET A 149 -5.33 -9.53 5.49
C MET A 149 -5.70 -11.02 5.37
N ASP A 150 -6.62 -11.52 6.19
CA ASP A 150 -6.95 -12.95 6.22
C ASP A 150 -7.50 -13.44 4.87
N THR A 151 -8.40 -12.65 4.26
CA THR A 151 -8.95 -12.98 2.93
C THR A 151 -7.87 -12.95 1.85
N LEU A 152 -6.94 -12.00 1.94
CA LEU A 152 -5.82 -11.90 1.00
C LEU A 152 -4.84 -13.06 1.17
N MET A 153 -4.52 -13.42 2.41
CA MET A 153 -3.62 -14.55 2.72
C MET A 153 -4.24 -15.88 2.32
N GLN A 154 -5.55 -16.05 2.48
CA GLN A 154 -6.26 -17.21 1.95
C GLN A 154 -6.15 -17.27 0.42
N GLY A 155 -6.40 -16.16 -0.28
CA GLY A 155 -6.25 -16.10 -1.73
C GLY A 155 -4.82 -16.42 -2.20
N MET A 156 -3.80 -15.93 -1.49
CA MET A 156 -2.40 -16.30 -1.74
C MET A 156 -2.17 -17.80 -1.55
N SER A 157 -2.73 -18.40 -0.49
CA SER A 157 -2.66 -19.84 -0.25
C SER A 157 -3.30 -20.62 -1.40
N ASP A 158 -4.46 -20.21 -1.88
CA ASP A 158 -5.17 -20.86 -2.98
C ASP A 158 -4.34 -20.85 -4.28
N LEU A 159 -3.66 -19.73 -4.57
CA LEU A 159 -2.72 -19.64 -5.70
C LEU A 159 -1.51 -20.58 -5.48
N TYR A 160 -0.97 -20.65 -4.26
CA TYR A 160 0.13 -21.56 -3.96
C TYR A 160 -0.27 -23.03 -4.10
N GLU A 161 -1.48 -23.42 -3.73
CA GLU A 161 -1.98 -24.78 -3.96
C GLU A 161 -2.08 -25.13 -5.44
N GLN A 162 -2.29 -24.12 -6.30
CA GLN A 162 -2.33 -24.28 -7.76
C GLN A 162 -0.96 -24.19 -8.44
N GLY A 163 0.11 -24.02 -7.66
CA GLY A 163 1.49 -24.04 -8.13
C GLY A 163 2.09 -22.68 -8.48
N TYR A 164 1.36 -21.58 -8.25
CA TYR A 164 1.91 -20.23 -8.36
C TYR A 164 2.89 -19.97 -7.23
N ARG A 165 3.97 -19.23 -7.45
CA ARG A 165 4.99 -18.95 -6.44
C ARG A 165 5.58 -17.57 -6.71
N VAL A 166 6.06 -16.91 -5.65
CA VAL A 166 6.89 -15.73 -5.80
C VAL A 166 8.14 -16.07 -6.62
N THR A 167 8.29 -15.38 -7.74
CA THR A 167 9.43 -15.52 -8.65
C THR A 167 10.54 -14.54 -8.27
N PRO A 168 11.76 -14.71 -8.80
CA PRO A 168 12.79 -13.67 -8.71
C PRO A 168 12.35 -12.35 -9.36
N SER A 169 11.56 -12.40 -10.42
CA SER A 169 11.03 -11.22 -11.11
C SER A 169 10.10 -10.43 -10.21
N ASP A 170 9.19 -11.12 -9.50
CA ASP A 170 8.28 -10.52 -8.51
C ASP A 170 9.06 -9.75 -7.44
N ARG A 171 10.15 -10.35 -6.94
CA ARG A 171 10.99 -9.73 -5.89
C ARG A 171 11.64 -8.44 -6.38
N VAL A 172 12.12 -8.42 -7.62
CA VAL A 172 12.72 -7.21 -8.21
C VAL A 172 11.69 -6.10 -8.33
N GLU A 173 10.47 -6.44 -8.75
CA GLU A 173 9.39 -5.45 -8.88
C GLU A 173 8.86 -4.99 -7.53
N LEU A 174 8.79 -5.87 -6.53
CA LEU A 174 8.49 -5.52 -5.15
C LEU A 174 9.57 -4.60 -4.57
N ASP A 175 10.85 -4.92 -4.74
CA ASP A 175 11.97 -4.08 -4.25
C ASP A 175 11.91 -2.68 -4.88
N ARG A 176 11.59 -2.60 -6.17
CA ARG A 176 11.38 -1.33 -6.87
C ARG A 176 10.23 -0.52 -6.27
N VAL A 177 9.11 -1.19 -5.95
CA VAL A 177 7.93 -0.55 -5.39
C VAL A 177 8.07 -0.31 -3.89
N MET A 178 8.98 -0.98 -3.19
CA MET A 178 9.31 -0.76 -1.77
C MET A 178 10.34 0.36 -1.56
N GLY A 179 11.31 0.51 -2.48
CA GLY A 179 12.26 1.63 -2.51
C GLY A 179 11.60 2.99 -2.69
#